data_AF-A0A6J3BWF3-F1
#
_entry.id   AF-A0A6J3BWF3-F1
#
_cell.length_a   1.000
_cell.length_b   1.000
_cell.length_c   1.000
_cell.angle_alpha   90.00
_cell.angle_beta   90.00
_cell.angle_gamma   90.00
#
_symmetry.space_group_name_H-M   'P 1'
#
loop_
_entity.id
_entity.type
_entity.pdbx_description
1 polymer ?
#
loop_
_entity_poly.entity_id
_entity_poly.type
_entity_poly.pdbx_seq_one_letter_code
_entity_poly.pdbx_strand_id
1 'polypeptide(L)'
;MIWLAIILVFLNKTCFSFEITDEEYDRMPPLFRLDEYQKCMVQNGVYCQIKLDLFAEPENTLMKFIKEYSESTHIRHYNHSYLEEGICVTRTCKEYIGDKNLDDAEDVKSVIEACRNASIWNEYGLQARVSLVYNCDRKSDQRQVDLVDWLAMGLFITIVLVNVAATIYDSVLDDEAKTNLSKGTRVFLCFSIIRNWNYLRSPPSKDPKVSIFKGINAMRTITSFLVILAHVMCIFTLGSLYNTHDHERSFSTPHFRILWHGMHSVQMFFVMSGLLLAYNMEAGSETRPITWKMVPLIGLHRFWRLTPAFAVMLAFTATWLRHLGSGPLWTKQVVSVTEQCRQYWWTHLLYINNYVASNVLCAVHTWYSAADTQMFYIGLAVHIMTKGRKRNLVLAALTILGIVLPALHVWYYDTHAFMVFTPEFARTINTDDFRLVYVIGHNNIICYVFGMYAGYRLYEYRKKGTTFAGSKMLMQFGVLTVAYLISIPFYLMVEAPMDPILKLVLTPAKRDDKGIPEHGKSYITQVYKKKGEANEKQPIGSDAKTTQEENKKK
;
A
#
# COMPACT_ATOMS: atom_id res chain seq x y z
N MET A 1 32.44 8.46 -22.60
CA MET A 1 31.70 7.19 -22.66
C MET A 1 30.36 7.24 -21.93
N ILE A 2 30.30 7.66 -20.66
CA ILE A 2 29.03 7.76 -19.90
C ILE A 2 28.03 8.74 -20.55
N TRP A 3 28.48 9.93 -20.98
CA TRP A 3 27.63 10.89 -21.72
C TRP A 3 27.15 10.39 -23.08
N LEU A 4 27.95 9.55 -23.75
CA LEU A 4 27.59 8.92 -25.02
C LEU A 4 26.57 7.79 -24.82
N ALA A 5 26.68 7.04 -23.72
CA ALA A 5 25.66 6.07 -23.31
C ALA A 5 24.35 6.76 -22.88
N ILE A 6 24.43 7.91 -22.19
CA ILE A 6 23.27 8.73 -21.84
C ILE A 6 22.59 9.27 -23.10
N ILE A 7 23.34 9.83 -24.05
CA ILE A 7 22.81 10.31 -25.33
C ILE A 7 22.23 9.15 -26.14
N LEU A 8 22.90 7.99 -26.20
CA LEU A 8 22.38 6.80 -26.88
C LEU A 8 21.13 6.25 -26.21
N VAL A 9 20.98 6.31 -24.88
CA VAL A 9 19.76 5.92 -24.15
C VAL A 9 18.62 6.92 -24.37
N PHE A 10 18.91 8.23 -24.40
CA PHE A 10 17.92 9.25 -24.76
C PHE A 10 17.52 9.20 -26.24
N LEU A 11 18.41 8.74 -27.12
CA LEU A 11 18.14 8.50 -28.54
C LEU A 11 17.47 7.14 -28.79
N ASN A 12 17.63 6.15 -27.90
CA ASN A 12 16.87 4.89 -27.89
C ASN A 12 15.52 5.03 -27.19
N LYS A 13 14.86 6.19 -27.37
CA LYS A 13 13.45 6.39 -27.01
C LYS A 13 12.46 5.55 -27.84
N THR A 14 12.96 4.63 -28.64
CA THR A 14 12.18 3.63 -29.36
C THR A 14 12.24 2.29 -28.62
N CYS A 15 11.88 2.26 -27.34
CA CYS A 15 11.28 1.03 -26.82
C CYS A 15 9.85 1.06 -27.35
N PHE A 16 9.46 0.05 -28.13
CA PHE A 16 8.15 -0.10 -28.76
C PHE A 16 7.02 0.06 -27.73
N SER A 17 6.61 1.28 -27.43
CA SER A 17 5.32 1.53 -26.83
C SER A 17 4.31 1.37 -27.95
N PHE A 18 3.44 0.36 -27.82
CA PHE A 18 2.25 0.23 -28.64
C PHE A 18 1.30 1.37 -28.24
N GLU A 19 1.61 2.59 -28.72
CA GLU A 19 0.77 3.77 -28.53
C GLU A 19 -0.29 3.76 -29.62
N ILE A 20 -1.55 3.72 -29.19
CA ILE A 20 -2.70 3.75 -30.08
C ILE A 20 -3.40 5.11 -30.01
N THR A 21 -4.11 5.44 -31.08
CA THR A 21 -4.97 6.62 -31.14
C THR A 21 -6.21 6.45 -30.26
N ASP A 22 -6.87 7.55 -29.90
CA ASP A 22 -8.12 7.48 -29.13
C ASP A 22 -9.22 6.74 -29.91
N GLU A 23 -9.26 6.92 -31.23
CA GLU A 23 -10.19 6.20 -32.11
C GLU A 23 -9.98 4.68 -32.08
N GLU A 24 -8.73 4.22 -32.04
CA GLU A 24 -8.42 2.80 -31.91
C GLU A 24 -8.73 2.27 -30.51
N TYR A 25 -8.50 3.07 -29.48
CA TYR A 25 -8.81 2.73 -28.09
C TYR A 25 -10.32 2.53 -27.89
N ASP A 26 -11.14 3.44 -28.45
CA ASP A 26 -12.60 3.44 -28.33
C ASP A 26 -13.29 2.28 -29.06
N ARG A 27 -12.54 1.50 -29.86
CA ARG A 27 -13.03 0.24 -30.43
C ARG A 27 -13.21 -0.84 -29.36
N MET A 28 -12.49 -0.75 -28.25
CA MET A 28 -12.62 -1.69 -27.13
C MET A 28 -13.81 -1.31 -26.25
N PRO A 29 -14.50 -2.27 -25.63
CA PRO A 29 -15.49 -1.96 -24.61
C PRO A 29 -14.86 -1.15 -23.46
N PRO A 30 -15.57 -0.15 -22.89
CA PRO A 30 -15.03 0.64 -21.79
C PRO A 30 -14.78 -0.24 -20.57
N LEU A 31 -13.59 -0.12 -19.99
CA LEU A 31 -13.16 -0.90 -18.81
C LEU A 31 -14.08 -0.73 -17.61
N PHE A 32 -14.58 0.49 -17.41
CA PHE A 32 -15.46 0.85 -16.32
C PHE A 32 -16.73 1.48 -16.86
N ARG A 33 -17.88 0.90 -16.53
CA ARG A 33 -19.19 1.45 -16.87
C ARG A 33 -20.09 1.39 -15.64
N LEU A 34 -20.52 2.55 -15.15
CA LEU A 34 -21.40 2.65 -13.97
C LEU A 34 -22.71 3.32 -14.36
N ASP A 35 -23.82 2.62 -14.16
CA ASP A 35 -25.16 3.19 -14.26
C ASP A 35 -25.36 4.26 -13.18
N GLU A 36 -26.34 5.15 -13.40
CA GLU A 36 -26.69 6.18 -12.43
C GLU A 36 -27.32 5.58 -11.15
N TYR A 37 -26.47 5.30 -10.16
CA TYR A 37 -26.85 4.67 -8.90
C TYR A 37 -28.03 5.35 -8.21
N GLN A 38 -28.01 6.68 -8.09
CA GLN A 38 -29.06 7.42 -7.39
C GLN A 38 -30.42 7.27 -8.08
N LYS A 39 -30.44 7.30 -9.43
CA LYS A 39 -31.68 7.07 -10.19
C LYS A 39 -32.19 5.65 -9.99
N CYS A 40 -31.30 4.67 -9.92
CA CYS A 40 -31.66 3.28 -9.62
C CYS A 40 -32.32 3.17 -8.24
N MET A 41 -31.72 3.77 -7.21
CA MET A 41 -32.22 3.69 -5.83
C MET A 41 -33.54 4.43 -5.61
N VAL A 42 -33.75 5.57 -6.29
CA VAL A 42 -35.04 6.30 -6.23
C VAL A 42 -36.19 5.43 -6.74
N GLN A 43 -35.93 4.57 -7.73
CA GLN A 43 -36.91 3.65 -8.32
C GLN A 43 -37.02 2.31 -7.57
N ASN A 44 -36.47 2.21 -6.36
CA ASN A 44 -36.36 0.96 -5.59
C ASN A 44 -35.71 -0.18 -6.41
N GLY A 45 -34.71 0.17 -7.22
CA GLY A 45 -33.98 -0.78 -8.05
C GLY A 45 -32.94 -1.60 -7.29
N VAL A 46 -32.44 -2.64 -7.94
CA VAL A 46 -31.30 -3.45 -7.50
C VAL A 46 -30.08 -3.05 -8.31
N TYR A 47 -29.02 -2.59 -7.64
CA TYR A 47 -27.79 -2.15 -8.29
C TYR A 47 -26.64 -3.10 -7.96
N CYS A 48 -26.02 -3.71 -8.94
CA CYS A 48 -24.94 -4.68 -8.73
C CYS A 48 -23.62 -4.21 -9.33
N GLN A 49 -22.52 -4.38 -8.59
CA GLN A 49 -21.17 -4.27 -9.15
C GLN A 49 -20.66 -5.64 -9.55
N ILE A 50 -20.11 -5.74 -10.75
CA ILE A 50 -19.79 -7.00 -11.39
C ILE A 50 -18.46 -6.93 -12.14
N LYS A 51 -17.84 -8.10 -12.30
CA LYS A 51 -16.73 -8.35 -13.20
C LYS A 51 -17.22 -9.19 -14.38
N LEU A 52 -17.00 -8.72 -15.60
CA LEU A 52 -17.34 -9.44 -16.83
C LEU A 52 -16.07 -9.84 -17.57
N ASP A 53 -15.91 -11.12 -17.83
CA ASP A 53 -14.81 -11.61 -18.65
C ASP A 53 -15.25 -11.63 -20.12
N LEU A 54 -14.43 -11.08 -21.00
CA LEU A 54 -14.66 -11.04 -22.43
C LEU A 54 -14.00 -12.24 -23.12
N PHE A 55 -14.71 -12.86 -24.04
CA PHE A 55 -14.17 -13.92 -24.89
C PHE A 55 -14.79 -13.86 -26.29
N ALA A 56 -14.11 -14.47 -27.25
CA ALA A 56 -14.58 -14.60 -28.61
C ALA A 56 -13.86 -15.80 -29.25
N GLU A 57 -14.32 -16.18 -30.43
CA GLU A 57 -13.63 -17.18 -31.24
C GLU A 57 -12.19 -16.73 -31.58
N PRO A 58 -11.24 -17.68 -31.75
CA PRO A 58 -9.83 -17.36 -31.97
C PRO A 58 -9.55 -16.49 -33.20
N GLU A 59 -10.49 -16.36 -34.14
CA GLU A 59 -10.32 -15.56 -35.35
C GLU A 59 -10.75 -14.09 -35.17
N ASN A 60 -11.50 -13.77 -34.11
CA ASN A 60 -12.02 -12.44 -33.85
C ASN A 60 -10.88 -11.42 -33.69
N THR A 61 -10.86 -10.42 -34.57
CA THR A 61 -9.78 -9.43 -34.67
C THR A 61 -9.76 -8.47 -33.48
N LEU A 62 -10.93 -8.10 -32.95
CA LEU A 62 -11.03 -7.21 -31.79
C LEU A 62 -10.51 -7.88 -30.52
N MET A 63 -10.85 -9.15 -30.29
CA MET A 63 -10.35 -9.89 -29.14
C MET A 63 -8.83 -10.10 -29.19
N LYS A 64 -8.26 -10.32 -30.39
CA LYS A 64 -6.80 -10.34 -30.57
C LYS A 64 -6.18 -9.00 -30.20
N PHE A 65 -6.77 -7.91 -30.72
CA PHE A 65 -6.32 -6.55 -30.42
C PHE A 65 -6.37 -6.24 -28.92
N ILE A 66 -7.46 -6.59 -28.22
CA ILE A 66 -7.61 -6.43 -26.77
C ILE A 66 -6.48 -7.14 -26.02
N LYS A 67 -6.18 -8.39 -26.40
CA LYS A 67 -5.13 -9.18 -25.76
C LYS A 67 -3.75 -8.61 -26.05
N GLU A 68 -3.46 -8.27 -27.31
CA GLU A 68 -2.18 -7.68 -27.70
C GLU A 68 -1.95 -6.33 -27.02
N TYR A 69 -2.96 -5.45 -26.97
CA TYR A 69 -2.87 -4.17 -26.26
C TYR A 69 -2.60 -4.37 -24.76
N SER A 70 -3.38 -5.24 -24.11
CA SER A 70 -3.24 -5.55 -22.68
C SER A 70 -1.87 -6.16 -22.35
N GLU A 71 -1.34 -7.03 -23.22
CA GLU A 71 -0.08 -7.74 -23.01
C GLU A 71 1.15 -6.92 -23.44
N SER A 72 0.99 -5.98 -24.38
CA SER A 72 2.09 -5.18 -24.95
C SER A 72 2.91 -4.43 -23.91
N THR A 73 2.27 -3.92 -22.85
CA THR A 73 2.96 -3.25 -21.74
C THR A 73 2.16 -3.37 -20.44
N HIS A 74 2.33 -4.50 -19.75
CA HIS A 74 1.69 -4.78 -18.44
C HIS A 74 1.96 -3.72 -17.34
N ILE A 75 2.97 -2.88 -17.53
CA ILE A 75 3.32 -1.78 -16.61
C ILE A 75 2.42 -0.55 -16.83
N ARG A 76 1.93 -0.34 -18.06
CA ARG A 76 1.26 0.90 -18.48
C ARG A 76 -0.19 0.73 -18.88
N HIS A 77 -0.60 -0.46 -19.32
CA HIS A 77 -1.96 -0.73 -19.78
C HIS A 77 -2.72 -1.57 -18.75
N TYR A 78 -4.02 -1.32 -18.64
CA TYR A 78 -4.94 -2.23 -17.97
C TYR A 78 -5.06 -3.53 -18.76
N ASN A 79 -5.53 -4.58 -18.09
CA ASN A 79 -6.04 -5.76 -18.75
C ASN A 79 -7.47 -5.49 -19.22
N HIS A 80 -7.63 -5.35 -20.53
CA HIS A 80 -8.91 -5.11 -21.22
C HIS A 80 -9.67 -6.40 -21.53
N SER A 81 -9.15 -7.57 -21.16
CA SER A 81 -9.85 -8.85 -21.33
C SER A 81 -11.02 -9.03 -20.37
N TYR A 82 -11.17 -8.15 -19.38
CA TYR A 82 -12.31 -8.12 -18.49
C TYR A 82 -12.70 -6.68 -18.12
N LEU A 83 -13.98 -6.48 -17.84
CA LEU A 83 -14.60 -5.21 -17.54
C LEU A 83 -15.11 -5.22 -16.08
N GLU A 84 -15.14 -4.05 -15.46
CA GLU A 84 -15.84 -3.84 -14.19
C GLU A 84 -17.03 -2.91 -14.42
N GLU A 85 -18.24 -3.43 -14.26
CA GLU A 85 -19.47 -2.67 -14.48
C GLU A 85 -20.29 -2.52 -13.19
N GLY A 86 -21.05 -1.45 -13.09
CA GLY A 86 -22.05 -1.22 -12.06
C GLY A 86 -23.39 -1.03 -12.73
N ILE A 87 -24.33 -1.94 -12.49
CA ILE A 87 -25.54 -2.08 -13.29
C ILE A 87 -26.78 -1.97 -12.43
N CYS A 88 -27.71 -1.12 -12.85
CA CYS A 88 -29.06 -1.09 -12.30
C CYS A 88 -29.90 -2.19 -12.97
N VAL A 89 -29.95 -3.37 -12.37
CA VAL A 89 -30.59 -4.57 -12.94
C VAL A 89 -32.04 -4.32 -13.33
N THR A 90 -32.79 -3.63 -12.46
CA THR A 90 -34.21 -3.31 -12.64
C THR A 90 -34.52 -2.32 -13.77
N ARG A 91 -33.50 -1.60 -14.26
CA ARG A 91 -33.65 -0.61 -15.33
C ARG A 91 -32.95 -1.06 -16.60
N THR A 92 -31.66 -1.34 -16.51
CA THR A 92 -30.79 -1.65 -17.65
C THR A 92 -31.05 -3.05 -18.20
N CYS A 93 -31.38 -4.01 -17.33
CA CYS A 93 -31.63 -5.39 -17.71
C CYS A 93 -33.10 -5.79 -17.55
N LYS A 94 -34.02 -4.81 -17.58
CA LYS A 94 -35.45 -5.01 -17.29
C LYS A 94 -36.09 -6.13 -18.14
N GLU A 95 -35.72 -6.22 -19.42
CA GLU A 95 -36.27 -7.19 -20.36
C GLU A 95 -35.83 -8.63 -20.07
N TYR A 96 -34.72 -8.80 -19.36
CA TYR A 96 -34.13 -10.10 -19.03
C TYR A 96 -34.57 -10.63 -17.66
N ILE A 97 -35.35 -9.87 -16.88
CA ILE A 97 -35.80 -10.27 -15.54
C ILE A 97 -36.83 -11.40 -15.64
N GLY A 98 -37.83 -11.29 -16.51
CA GLY A 98 -38.87 -12.31 -16.66
C GLY A 98 -39.53 -12.70 -15.33
N ASP A 99 -39.46 -13.98 -14.99
CA ASP A 99 -39.95 -14.61 -13.75
C ASP A 99 -38.88 -14.76 -12.66
N LYS A 100 -37.67 -14.25 -12.89
CA LYS A 100 -36.52 -14.39 -11.99
C LYS A 100 -36.67 -13.57 -10.70
N ASN A 101 -36.20 -14.13 -9.60
CA ASN A 101 -36.23 -13.47 -8.31
C ASN A 101 -34.96 -12.62 -8.10
N LEU A 102 -35.12 -11.30 -8.00
CA LEU A 102 -34.00 -10.38 -7.77
C LEU A 102 -33.46 -10.40 -6.33
N ASP A 103 -34.06 -11.18 -5.44
CA ASP A 103 -33.52 -11.47 -4.12
C ASP A 103 -32.54 -12.65 -4.11
N ASP A 104 -32.63 -13.53 -5.12
CA ASP A 104 -31.71 -14.65 -5.29
C ASP A 104 -30.46 -14.24 -6.09
N ALA A 105 -29.29 -14.57 -5.56
CA ALA A 105 -28.02 -14.13 -6.14
C ALA A 105 -27.72 -14.79 -7.50
N GLU A 106 -28.14 -16.04 -7.71
CA GLU A 106 -27.89 -16.77 -8.94
C GLU A 106 -28.84 -16.29 -10.05
N ASP A 107 -30.10 -16.04 -9.69
CA ASP A 107 -31.06 -15.41 -10.59
C ASP A 107 -30.57 -14.02 -11.04
N VAL A 108 -30.14 -13.16 -10.12
CA VAL A 108 -29.55 -11.85 -10.45
C VAL A 108 -28.35 -11.99 -11.39
N LYS A 109 -27.43 -12.90 -11.08
CA LYS A 109 -26.26 -13.17 -11.95
C LYS A 109 -26.68 -13.60 -13.35
N SER A 110 -27.66 -14.51 -13.47
CA SER A 110 -28.14 -15.01 -14.75
C SER A 110 -28.81 -13.93 -15.61
N VAL A 111 -29.61 -13.05 -14.98
CA VAL A 111 -30.26 -11.90 -15.63
C VAL A 111 -29.20 -10.94 -16.17
N ILE A 112 -28.21 -10.59 -15.35
CA ILE A 112 -27.10 -9.73 -15.73
C ILE A 112 -26.30 -10.35 -16.88
N GLU A 113 -25.94 -11.63 -16.77
CA GLU A 113 -25.14 -12.31 -17.79
C GLU A 113 -25.85 -12.31 -19.15
N ALA A 114 -27.13 -12.68 -19.20
CA ALA A 114 -27.90 -12.68 -20.45
C ALA A 114 -27.99 -11.26 -21.06
N CYS A 115 -28.32 -10.27 -20.23
CA CYS A 115 -28.43 -8.87 -20.61
C CYS A 115 -27.12 -8.30 -21.18
N ARG A 116 -26.01 -8.53 -20.48
CA ARG A 116 -24.72 -7.96 -20.84
C ARG A 116 -24.05 -8.71 -21.97
N ASN A 117 -24.17 -10.03 -22.02
CA ASN A 117 -23.72 -10.80 -23.17
C ASN A 117 -24.44 -10.33 -24.45
N ALA A 118 -25.76 -10.12 -24.42
CA ALA A 118 -26.49 -9.61 -25.59
C ALA A 118 -26.05 -8.20 -25.99
N SER A 119 -25.90 -7.28 -25.03
CA SER A 119 -25.44 -5.91 -25.28
C SER A 119 -24.03 -5.88 -25.89
N ILE A 120 -23.07 -6.60 -25.29
CA ILE A 120 -21.67 -6.63 -25.74
C ILE A 120 -21.55 -7.35 -27.09
N TRP A 121 -22.33 -8.40 -27.32
CA TRP A 121 -22.37 -9.09 -28.60
C TRP A 121 -22.90 -8.18 -29.71
N ASN A 122 -23.98 -7.45 -29.46
CA ASN A 122 -24.59 -6.58 -30.48
C ASN A 122 -23.70 -5.37 -30.82
N GLU A 123 -23.01 -4.81 -29.83
CA GLU A 123 -22.19 -3.60 -30.02
C GLU A 123 -20.76 -3.92 -30.52
N TYR A 124 -20.14 -5.00 -30.03
CA TYR A 124 -18.72 -5.30 -30.28
C TYR A 124 -18.46 -6.66 -30.95
N GLY A 125 -19.48 -7.53 -31.09
CA GLY A 125 -19.30 -8.89 -31.59
C GLY A 125 -18.47 -9.79 -30.66
N LEU A 126 -18.46 -9.47 -29.36
CA LEU A 126 -17.76 -10.23 -28.32
C LEU A 126 -18.77 -10.93 -27.40
N GLN A 127 -18.36 -12.05 -26.81
CA GLN A 127 -19.14 -12.74 -25.78
C GLN A 127 -18.67 -12.28 -24.40
N ALA A 128 -19.60 -12.18 -23.45
CA ALA A 128 -19.31 -11.75 -22.08
C ALA A 128 -19.92 -12.74 -21.08
N ARG A 129 -19.18 -13.02 -20.00
CA ARG A 129 -19.63 -13.88 -18.89
C ARG A 129 -19.41 -13.17 -17.58
N VAL A 130 -20.37 -13.27 -16.66
CA VAL A 130 -20.22 -12.68 -15.32
C VAL A 130 -19.34 -13.62 -14.49
N SER A 131 -18.09 -13.23 -14.28
CA SER A 131 -17.13 -14.02 -13.52
C SER A 131 -17.30 -13.81 -12.01
N LEU A 132 -17.65 -12.59 -11.59
CA LEU A 132 -17.86 -12.26 -10.19
C LEU A 132 -18.93 -11.17 -10.02
N VAL A 133 -19.82 -11.35 -9.06
CA VAL A 133 -20.69 -10.28 -8.54
C VAL A 133 -20.10 -9.82 -7.22
N TYR A 134 -19.61 -8.58 -7.16
CA TYR A 134 -18.96 -8.04 -5.96
C TYR A 134 -19.98 -7.80 -4.84
N ASN A 135 -21.04 -7.07 -5.16
CA ASN A 135 -22.14 -6.77 -4.25
C ASN A 135 -23.35 -6.28 -5.05
N CYS A 136 -24.54 -6.46 -4.48
CA CYS A 136 -25.77 -5.85 -4.96
C CYS A 136 -26.39 -5.03 -3.84
N ASP A 137 -26.59 -3.75 -4.09
CA ASP A 137 -27.21 -2.81 -3.17
C ASP A 137 -28.71 -2.68 -3.47
N ARG A 138 -29.53 -2.68 -2.42
CA ARG A 138 -30.95 -2.30 -2.46
C ARG A 138 -31.20 -1.12 -1.54
N LYS A 139 -32.30 -0.40 -1.77
CA LYS A 139 -32.71 0.72 -0.90
C LYS A 139 -33.01 0.30 0.55
N SER A 140 -33.46 -0.95 0.74
CA SER A 140 -33.69 -1.56 2.05
C SER A 140 -32.41 -1.79 2.86
N ASP A 141 -31.24 -1.82 2.20
CA ASP A 141 -29.99 -2.31 2.78
C ASP A 141 -29.27 -1.19 3.55
N GLN A 142 -29.99 -0.56 4.48
CA GLN A 142 -29.39 0.43 5.37
C GLN A 142 -28.52 -0.27 6.40
N ARG A 143 -27.25 0.11 6.43
CA ARG A 143 -26.28 -0.36 7.41
C ARG A 143 -26.70 0.09 8.81
N GLN A 144 -27.08 -0.88 9.65
CA GLN A 144 -27.45 -0.60 11.04
C GLN A 144 -26.22 -0.29 11.90
N VAL A 145 -26.41 0.59 12.88
CA VAL A 145 -25.41 0.92 13.91
C VAL A 145 -25.45 -0.16 14.98
N ASP A 146 -24.30 -0.76 15.27
CA ASP A 146 -24.20 -1.82 16.28
C ASP A 146 -23.57 -1.32 17.60
N LEU A 147 -23.46 -2.23 18.57
CA LEU A 147 -22.88 -1.93 19.88
C LEU A 147 -21.44 -1.42 19.78
N VAL A 148 -20.63 -1.97 18.87
CA VAL A 148 -19.21 -1.60 18.74
C VAL A 148 -19.10 -0.17 18.23
N ASP A 149 -19.98 0.23 17.31
CA ASP A 149 -20.06 1.62 16.86
C ASP A 149 -20.42 2.58 18.00
N TRP A 150 -21.42 2.24 18.83
CA TRP A 150 -21.78 3.06 19.99
C TRP A 150 -20.65 3.18 21.01
N LEU A 151 -19.92 2.09 21.28
CA LEU A 151 -18.76 2.10 22.17
C LEU A 151 -17.64 3.01 21.62
N ALA A 152 -17.36 2.94 20.32
CA ALA A 152 -16.37 3.81 19.68
C ALA A 152 -16.81 5.29 19.71
N MET A 153 -18.09 5.59 19.48
CA MET A 153 -18.62 6.94 19.59
C MET A 153 -18.48 7.48 21.01
N GLY A 154 -18.83 6.67 22.01
CA GLY A 154 -18.65 7.02 23.42
C GLY A 154 -17.19 7.34 23.77
N LEU A 155 -16.24 6.57 23.23
CA LEU A 155 -14.80 6.85 23.37
C LEU A 155 -14.42 8.19 22.73
N PHE A 156 -14.85 8.46 21.50
CA PHE A 156 -14.54 9.72 20.80
C PHE A 156 -15.12 10.94 21.52
N ILE A 157 -16.38 10.85 21.95
CA ILE A 157 -17.03 11.90 22.75
C ILE A 157 -16.26 12.11 24.05
N THR A 158 -15.86 11.04 24.74
CA THR A 158 -15.07 11.16 25.98
C THR A 158 -13.75 11.89 25.75
N ILE A 159 -13.03 11.56 24.67
CA ILE A 159 -11.78 12.26 24.32
C ILE A 159 -12.04 13.75 24.08
N VAL A 160 -13.07 14.09 23.32
CA VAL A 160 -13.43 15.50 23.06
C VAL A 160 -13.81 16.22 24.36
N LEU A 161 -14.64 15.60 25.20
CA LEU A 161 -15.05 16.17 26.48
C LEU A 161 -13.86 16.40 27.42
N VAL A 162 -12.91 15.47 27.50
CA VAL A 162 -11.69 15.63 28.28
C VAL A 162 -10.84 16.78 27.75
N ASN A 163 -10.71 16.94 26.43
CA ASN A 163 -9.99 18.08 25.84
C ASN A 163 -10.69 19.41 26.13
N VAL A 164 -12.01 19.47 26.02
CA VAL A 164 -12.80 20.68 26.32
C VAL A 164 -12.68 21.03 27.80
N ALA A 165 -12.91 20.06 28.69
CA ALA A 165 -12.81 20.27 30.14
C ALA A 165 -11.40 20.70 30.57
N ALA A 166 -10.36 20.07 30.03
CA ALA A 166 -8.97 20.46 30.31
C ALA A 166 -8.64 21.86 29.79
N THR A 167 -9.19 22.25 28.63
CA THR A 167 -8.98 23.58 28.05
C THR A 167 -9.70 24.67 28.85
N ILE A 168 -10.94 24.44 29.27
CA ILE A 168 -11.70 25.36 30.14
C ILE A 168 -11.00 25.50 31.50
N TYR A 169 -10.57 24.38 32.08
CA TYR A 169 -9.86 24.40 33.36
C TYR A 169 -8.53 25.17 33.27
N ASP A 170 -7.80 25.02 32.16
CA ASP A 170 -6.55 25.76 31.92
C ASP A 170 -6.79 27.27 31.68
N SER A 171 -7.91 27.66 31.06
CA SER A 171 -8.22 29.06 30.81
C SER A 171 -8.67 29.83 32.04
N VAL A 172 -9.23 29.14 33.04
CA VAL A 172 -9.65 29.72 34.33
C VAL A 172 -8.52 29.66 35.37
N LEU A 173 -7.43 28.93 35.10
CA LEU A 173 -6.34 28.77 36.06
C LEU A 173 -5.49 30.05 36.18
N ASP A 174 -5.39 30.60 37.39
CA ASP A 174 -4.50 31.72 37.70
C ASP A 174 -3.03 31.34 37.53
N ASP A 175 -2.20 32.32 37.16
CA ASP A 175 -0.77 32.11 36.88
C ASP A 175 0.02 31.61 38.11
N GLU A 176 -0.37 32.01 39.31
CA GLU A 176 0.22 31.49 40.56
C GLU A 176 -0.11 30.00 40.76
N ALA A 177 -1.36 29.59 40.48
CA ALA A 177 -1.79 28.19 40.55
C ALA A 177 -1.13 27.29 39.48
N LYS A 178 -0.69 27.86 38.35
CA LYS A 178 0.05 27.12 37.31
C LYS A 178 1.41 26.61 37.79
N THR A 179 2.00 27.25 38.80
CA THR A 179 3.33 26.87 39.34
C THR A 179 3.28 25.67 40.29
N ASN A 180 2.17 25.48 41.02
CA ASN A 180 2.02 24.45 42.05
C ASN A 180 0.95 23.39 41.72
N LEU A 181 1.02 22.85 40.49
CA LEU A 181 0.06 21.84 40.02
C LEU A 181 0.30 20.47 40.66
N SER A 182 -0.77 19.84 41.15
CA SER A 182 -0.77 18.43 41.55
C SER A 182 -0.41 17.51 40.37
N LYS A 183 0.06 16.29 40.64
CA LYS A 183 0.41 15.33 39.57
C LYS A 183 -0.80 15.02 38.66
N GLY A 184 -1.98 14.83 39.25
CA GLY A 184 -3.22 14.58 38.49
C GLY A 184 -3.60 15.76 37.61
N THR A 185 -3.51 16.98 38.15
CA THR A 185 -3.79 18.20 37.40
C THR A 185 -2.83 18.38 36.22
N ARG A 186 -1.54 18.05 36.38
CA ARG A 186 -0.57 18.08 35.27
C ARG A 186 -0.95 17.12 34.14
N VAL A 187 -1.36 15.89 34.48
CA VAL A 187 -1.80 14.89 33.49
C VAL A 187 -3.06 15.35 32.78
N PHE A 188 -4.04 15.88 33.51
CA PHE A 188 -5.26 16.41 32.93
C PHE A 188 -4.98 17.58 31.95
N LEU A 189 -4.08 18.49 32.33
CA LEU A 189 -3.68 19.63 31.50
C LEU A 189 -2.89 19.24 30.25
N CYS A 190 -2.42 17.99 30.12
CA CYS A 190 -1.89 17.47 28.85
C CYS A 190 -2.98 17.40 27.76
N PHE A 191 -4.26 17.41 28.12
CA PHE A 191 -5.38 17.47 27.18
C PHE A 191 -5.85 18.90 26.88
N SER A 192 -5.22 19.94 27.45
CA SER A 192 -5.55 21.34 27.12
C SER A 192 -5.07 21.66 25.70
N ILE A 193 -6.00 22.09 24.84
CA ILE A 193 -5.69 22.48 23.47
C ILE A 193 -4.80 23.73 23.47
N ILE A 194 -5.02 24.67 24.40
CA ILE A 194 -4.25 25.92 24.51
C ILE A 194 -2.77 25.61 24.82
N ARG A 195 -2.51 24.73 25.79
CA ARG A 195 -1.13 24.31 26.13
C ARG A 195 -0.45 23.58 24.98
N ASN A 196 -1.14 22.63 24.37
CA ASN A 196 -0.60 21.88 23.23
C ASN A 196 -0.31 22.80 22.04
N TRP A 197 -1.17 23.79 21.78
CA TRP A 197 -0.95 24.79 20.74
C TRP A 197 0.24 25.70 21.02
N ASN A 198 0.39 26.16 22.26
CA ASN A 198 1.54 26.97 22.68
C ASN A 198 2.84 26.16 22.64
N TYR A 199 2.79 24.88 22.99
CA TYR A 199 3.92 23.97 22.84
C TYR A 199 4.27 23.74 21.36
N LEU A 200 3.28 23.56 20.48
CA LEU A 200 3.48 23.38 19.04
C LEU A 200 4.15 24.61 18.39
N ARG A 201 3.80 25.82 18.83
CA ARG A 201 4.40 27.09 18.38
C ARG A 201 5.68 27.47 19.13
N SER A 202 6.13 26.66 20.09
CA SER A 202 7.32 26.98 20.86
C SER A 202 8.56 27.02 19.96
N PRO A 203 9.52 27.92 20.23
CA PRO A 203 10.74 27.98 19.46
C PRO A 203 11.51 26.66 19.56
N PRO A 204 12.17 26.22 18.49
CA PRO A 204 12.90 24.95 18.49
C PRO A 204 13.98 24.93 19.56
N SER A 205 14.21 23.76 20.16
CA SER A 205 15.22 23.57 21.20
C SER A 205 16.58 24.13 20.76
N LYS A 206 17.19 24.91 21.66
CA LYS A 206 18.56 25.42 21.49
C LYS A 206 19.62 24.35 21.79
N ASP A 207 19.22 23.17 22.28
CA ASP A 207 20.14 22.07 22.56
C ASP A 207 20.84 21.62 21.27
N PRO A 208 22.19 21.73 21.19
CA PRO A 208 22.97 21.25 20.06
C PRO A 208 22.72 19.79 19.70
N LYS A 209 22.33 18.95 20.69
CA LYS A 209 21.99 17.53 20.48
C LYS A 209 20.72 17.35 19.64
N VAL A 210 19.78 18.30 19.69
CA VAL A 210 18.51 18.27 18.93
C VAL A 210 18.61 19.11 17.65
N SER A 211 19.31 20.23 17.71
CA SER A 211 19.38 21.18 16.59
C SER A 211 20.11 20.62 15.35
N ILE A 212 20.96 19.60 15.51
CA ILE A 212 21.64 18.92 14.40
C ILE A 212 20.65 18.21 13.44
N PHE A 213 19.46 17.86 13.93
CA PHE A 213 18.44 17.15 13.16
C PHE A 213 17.44 18.06 12.45
N LYS A 214 17.66 19.39 12.45
CA LYS A 214 16.79 20.35 11.74
C LYS A 214 16.62 19.99 10.26
N GLY A 215 17.70 19.59 9.58
CA GLY A 215 17.64 19.14 8.18
C GLY A 215 16.81 17.86 8.00
N ILE A 216 16.93 16.90 8.92
CA ILE A 216 16.12 15.67 8.90
C ILE A 216 14.63 16.00 9.10
N ASN A 217 14.31 16.94 9.99
CA ASN A 217 12.93 17.37 10.17
C ASN A 217 12.34 18.04 8.91
N ALA A 218 13.14 18.83 8.19
CA ALA A 218 12.72 19.42 6.92
C ALA A 218 12.49 18.35 5.85
N MET A 219 13.42 17.41 5.67
CA MET A 219 13.26 16.28 4.75
C MET A 219 12.01 15.47 5.09
N ARG A 220 11.83 15.10 6.36
CA ARG A 220 10.65 14.37 6.84
C ARG A 220 9.34 15.10 6.52
N THR A 221 9.33 16.43 6.63
CA THR A 221 8.13 17.23 6.34
C THR A 221 7.80 17.17 4.84
N ILE A 222 8.79 17.44 3.99
CA ILE A 222 8.61 17.42 2.53
C ILE A 222 8.20 16.02 2.06
N THR A 223 8.88 14.97 2.53
CA THR A 223 8.55 13.59 2.15
C THR A 223 7.18 13.16 2.65
N SER A 224 6.75 13.62 3.82
CA SER A 224 5.39 13.33 4.31
C SER A 224 4.31 13.94 3.42
N PHE A 225 4.49 15.17 2.94
CA PHE A 225 3.56 15.78 1.98
C PHE A 225 3.51 15.01 0.66
N LEU A 226 4.67 14.59 0.13
CA LEU A 226 4.73 13.79 -1.09
C LEU A 226 4.04 12.43 -0.93
N VAL A 227 4.21 11.77 0.22
CA VAL A 227 3.53 10.49 0.54
C VAL A 227 2.02 10.69 0.64
N ILE A 228 1.55 11.76 1.30
CA ILE A 228 0.12 12.08 1.38
C ILE A 228 -0.44 12.31 -0.02
N LEU A 229 0.23 13.13 -0.85
CA LEU A 229 -0.20 13.37 -2.22
C LEU A 229 -0.27 12.08 -3.04
N ALA A 230 0.75 11.22 -2.95
CA ALA A 230 0.78 9.93 -3.64
C ALA A 230 -0.38 9.01 -3.19
N HIS A 231 -0.69 8.96 -1.90
CA HIS A 231 -1.83 8.17 -1.40
C HIS A 231 -3.18 8.74 -1.81
N VAL A 232 -3.34 10.06 -1.86
CA VAL A 232 -4.55 10.70 -2.39
C VAL A 232 -4.76 10.32 -3.85
N MET A 233 -3.71 10.45 -4.67
CA MET A 233 -3.76 10.06 -6.09
C MET A 233 -4.03 8.56 -6.27
N CYS A 234 -3.40 7.71 -5.46
CA CYS A 234 -3.68 6.28 -5.43
C CYS A 234 -5.17 6.04 -5.16
N ILE A 235 -5.75 6.60 -4.10
CA ILE A 235 -7.17 6.40 -3.76
C ILE A 235 -8.10 6.81 -4.92
N PHE A 236 -7.79 7.89 -5.63
CA PHE A 236 -8.56 8.29 -6.81
C PHE A 236 -8.46 7.27 -7.95
N THR A 237 -7.30 6.64 -8.15
CA THR A 237 -7.11 5.64 -9.22
C THR A 237 -7.51 4.23 -8.82
N LEU A 238 -7.75 3.96 -7.53
CA LEU A 238 -8.40 2.73 -7.05
C LEU A 238 -9.89 2.63 -7.43
N GLY A 239 -10.49 3.75 -7.86
CA GLY A 239 -11.88 3.82 -8.31
C GLY A 239 -12.07 3.47 -9.77
N SER A 240 -13.34 3.38 -10.17
CA SER A 240 -13.73 3.31 -11.58
C SER A 240 -13.44 4.65 -12.26
N LEU A 241 -12.49 4.65 -13.20
CA LEU A 241 -12.09 5.84 -13.95
C LEU A 241 -12.86 5.89 -15.29
N TYR A 242 -13.32 7.08 -15.70
CA TYR A 242 -13.94 7.27 -17.01
C TYR A 242 -12.88 7.38 -18.12
N ASN A 243 -11.85 8.21 -17.92
CA ASN A 243 -10.76 8.41 -18.89
C ASN A 243 -9.59 7.44 -18.64
N THR A 244 -9.80 6.14 -18.89
CA THR A 244 -8.76 5.13 -18.64
C THR A 244 -7.55 5.27 -19.55
N HIS A 245 -7.73 5.69 -20.80
CA HIS A 245 -6.63 5.88 -21.74
C HIS A 245 -5.67 6.99 -21.27
N ASP A 246 -6.20 8.12 -20.81
CA ASP A 246 -5.38 9.21 -20.25
C ASP A 246 -4.62 8.77 -19.00
N HIS A 247 -5.25 7.93 -18.16
CA HIS A 247 -4.58 7.36 -17.00
C HIS A 247 -3.43 6.44 -17.41
N GLU A 248 -3.61 5.56 -18.40
CA GLU A 248 -2.55 4.72 -18.96
C GLU A 248 -1.41 5.57 -19.55
N ARG A 249 -1.74 6.63 -20.32
CA ARG A 249 -0.76 7.60 -20.87
C ARG A 249 -0.01 8.36 -19.78
N SER A 250 -0.60 8.56 -18.59
CA SER A 250 0.07 9.21 -17.47
C SER A 250 1.33 8.45 -17.04
N PHE A 251 1.37 7.13 -17.18
CA PHE A 251 2.56 6.32 -16.86
C PHE A 251 3.74 6.58 -17.80
N SER A 252 3.51 7.12 -19.00
CA SER A 252 4.55 7.55 -19.93
C SER A 252 5.04 8.98 -19.65
N THR A 253 4.30 9.74 -18.85
CA THR A 253 4.54 11.17 -18.63
C THR A 253 5.60 11.42 -17.55
N PRO A 254 6.67 12.21 -17.80
CA PRO A 254 7.81 12.36 -16.88
C PRO A 254 7.46 12.73 -15.43
N HIS A 255 6.53 13.66 -15.20
CA HIS A 255 6.19 14.12 -13.85
C HIS A 255 5.32 13.09 -13.09
N PHE A 256 4.42 12.40 -13.79
CA PHE A 256 3.63 11.31 -13.19
C PHE A 256 4.48 10.07 -12.91
N ARG A 257 5.53 9.78 -13.70
CA ARG A 257 6.51 8.73 -13.37
C ARG A 257 7.12 8.94 -11.98
N ILE A 258 7.52 10.17 -11.63
CA ILE A 258 8.07 10.46 -10.29
C ILE A 258 7.06 10.12 -9.19
N LEU A 259 5.78 10.44 -9.41
CA LEU A 259 4.70 10.17 -8.46
C LEU A 259 4.44 8.66 -8.32
N TRP A 260 4.27 7.94 -9.42
CA TRP A 260 3.95 6.51 -9.45
C TRP A 260 5.11 5.62 -8.95
N HIS A 261 6.35 6.07 -9.12
CA HIS A 261 7.54 5.44 -8.51
C HIS A 261 7.82 5.92 -7.08
N GLY A 262 6.96 6.77 -6.52
CA GLY A 262 7.06 7.31 -5.16
C GLY A 262 7.00 6.27 -4.05
N MET A 263 6.70 5.00 -4.36
CA MET A 263 6.64 3.90 -3.37
C MET A 263 7.98 3.67 -2.65
N HIS A 264 9.10 4.08 -3.25
CA HIS A 264 10.42 4.05 -2.59
C HIS A 264 10.62 5.16 -1.55
N SER A 265 9.76 6.18 -1.49
CA SER A 265 9.87 7.29 -0.52
C SER A 265 9.83 6.80 0.93
N VAL A 266 9.09 5.71 1.18
CA VAL A 266 8.98 5.07 2.50
C VAL A 266 10.34 4.59 3.02
N GLN A 267 11.25 4.18 2.13
CA GLN A 267 12.60 3.72 2.51
C GLN A 267 13.42 4.81 3.22
N MET A 268 13.22 6.08 2.85
CA MET A 268 13.89 7.20 3.51
C MET A 268 13.52 7.28 4.99
N PHE A 269 12.28 6.93 5.34
CA PHE A 269 11.84 6.93 6.73
C PHE A 269 12.49 5.81 7.53
N PHE A 270 12.72 4.62 6.96
CA PHE A 270 13.50 3.58 7.64
C PHE A 270 14.95 3.98 7.89
N VAL A 271 15.59 4.66 6.92
CA VAL A 271 16.94 5.22 7.10
C VAL A 271 16.95 6.25 8.24
N MET A 272 15.98 7.16 8.27
CA MET A 272 15.85 8.16 9.33
C MET A 272 15.62 7.52 10.70
N SER A 273 14.75 6.50 10.80
CA SER A 273 14.48 5.77 12.03
C SER A 273 15.74 5.06 12.56
N GLY A 274 16.45 4.33 11.70
CA GLY A 274 17.71 3.66 12.08
C GLY A 274 18.78 4.63 12.56
N LEU A 275 18.91 5.78 11.88
CA LEU A 275 19.85 6.85 12.24
C LEU A 275 19.53 7.42 13.62
N LEU A 276 18.27 7.80 13.83
CA LEU A 276 17.82 8.38 15.10
C LEU A 276 17.92 7.37 16.24
N LEU A 277 17.62 6.10 16.01
CA LEU A 277 17.82 5.05 17.02
C LEU A 277 19.29 4.96 17.41
N ALA A 278 20.19 4.70 16.45
CA ALA A 278 21.60 4.50 16.72
C ALA A 278 22.24 5.72 17.42
N TYR A 279 21.92 6.92 16.95
CA TYR A 279 22.44 8.16 17.53
C TYR A 279 21.94 8.38 18.97
N ASN A 280 20.63 8.25 19.21
CA ASN A 280 20.07 8.49 20.53
C ASN A 280 20.52 7.45 21.55
N MET A 281 20.73 6.19 21.13
CA MET A 281 21.27 5.16 22.02
C MET A 281 22.72 5.45 22.40
N GLU A 282 23.56 5.86 21.44
CA GLU A 282 24.94 6.29 21.71
C GLU A 282 24.98 7.50 22.66
N ALA A 283 24.23 8.55 22.36
CA ALA A 283 24.16 9.76 23.18
C ALA A 283 23.59 9.47 24.57
N GLY A 284 22.60 8.58 24.69
CA GLY A 284 22.06 8.13 25.98
C GLY A 284 23.08 7.32 26.78
N SER A 285 23.89 6.51 26.11
CA SER A 285 24.93 5.68 26.74
C SER A 285 26.04 6.47 27.42
N GLU A 286 26.19 7.77 27.09
CA GLU A 286 27.09 8.70 27.81
C GLU A 286 26.67 8.87 29.28
N THR A 287 25.35 8.86 29.54
CA THR A 287 24.79 9.11 30.87
C THR A 287 24.55 7.82 31.65
N ARG A 288 24.06 6.77 30.99
CA ARG A 288 23.77 5.49 31.61
C ARG A 288 23.93 4.37 30.58
N PRO A 289 24.63 3.27 30.91
CA PRO A 289 24.76 2.15 29.97
C PRO A 289 23.38 1.56 29.66
N ILE A 290 23.06 1.45 28.36
CA ILE A 290 21.85 0.79 27.90
C ILE A 290 22.02 -0.72 28.04
N THR A 291 21.12 -1.36 28.78
CA THR A 291 21.15 -2.80 29.08
C THR A 291 19.83 -3.45 28.69
N TRP A 292 19.80 -4.79 28.57
CA TRP A 292 18.59 -5.55 28.29
C TRP A 292 17.42 -5.25 29.24
N LYS A 293 17.71 -4.90 30.50
CA LYS A 293 16.68 -4.52 31.50
C LYS A 293 15.92 -3.25 31.12
N MET A 294 16.47 -2.40 30.25
CA MET A 294 15.83 -1.18 29.78
C MET A 294 14.97 -1.40 28.54
N VAL A 295 15.11 -2.53 27.84
CA VAL A 295 14.38 -2.82 26.59
C VAL A 295 12.86 -2.78 26.81
N PRO A 296 12.28 -3.40 27.85
CA PRO A 296 10.85 -3.30 28.09
C PRO A 296 10.38 -1.86 28.33
N LEU A 297 11.17 -1.06 29.05
CA LEU A 297 10.84 0.34 29.34
C LEU A 297 10.90 1.21 28.06
N ILE A 298 11.93 1.03 27.24
CA ILE A 298 12.08 1.71 25.94
C ILE A 298 10.94 1.31 25.01
N GLY A 299 10.61 0.01 24.96
CA GLY A 299 9.50 -0.53 24.18
C GLY A 299 8.15 0.04 24.63
N LEU A 300 7.89 0.08 25.95
CA LEU A 300 6.68 0.64 26.53
C LEU A 300 6.52 2.13 26.23
N HIS A 301 7.62 2.90 26.32
CA HIS A 301 7.61 4.31 25.95
C HIS A 301 7.29 4.50 24.45
N ARG A 302 7.86 3.66 23.58
CA ARG A 302 7.55 3.69 22.14
C ARG A 302 6.09 3.31 21.88
N PHE A 303 5.58 2.30 22.57
CA PHE A 303 4.19 1.86 22.47
C PHE A 303 3.22 2.97 22.88
N TRP A 304 3.40 3.59 24.06
CA TRP A 304 2.54 4.69 24.50
C TRP A 304 2.65 5.95 23.65
N ARG A 305 3.79 6.16 22.97
CA ARG A 305 3.96 7.27 22.04
C ARG A 305 3.17 7.09 20.74
N LEU A 306 3.06 5.87 20.22
CA LEU A 306 2.52 5.59 18.89
C LEU A 306 1.10 5.00 18.94
N THR A 307 0.90 3.99 19.79
CA THR A 307 -0.29 3.15 19.77
C THR A 307 -1.59 3.87 20.13
N PRO A 308 -1.66 4.86 21.05
CA PRO A 308 -2.93 5.51 21.38
C PRO A 308 -3.59 6.21 20.19
N ALA A 309 -2.84 7.05 19.47
CA ALA A 309 -3.35 7.72 18.27
C ALA A 309 -3.71 6.70 17.19
N PHE A 310 -2.90 5.65 17.05
CA PHE A 310 -3.11 4.58 16.10
C PHE A 310 -4.38 3.77 16.40
N ALA A 311 -4.66 3.49 17.67
CA ALA A 311 -5.84 2.77 18.13
C ALA A 311 -7.13 3.56 17.88
N VAL A 312 -7.12 4.89 18.07
CA VAL A 312 -8.26 5.75 17.74
C VAL A 312 -8.57 5.71 16.25
N MET A 313 -7.54 5.79 15.41
CA MET A 313 -7.69 5.69 13.95
C MET A 313 -8.27 4.32 13.55
N LEU A 314 -7.75 3.21 14.09
CA LEU A 314 -8.27 1.87 13.82
C LEU A 314 -9.70 1.69 14.31
N ALA A 315 -10.04 2.20 15.49
CA ALA A 315 -11.40 2.17 16.02
C ALA A 315 -12.36 2.88 15.08
N PHE A 316 -11.97 4.06 14.56
CA PHE A 316 -12.77 4.80 13.59
C PHE A 316 -12.95 4.03 12.27
N THR A 317 -11.86 3.50 11.70
CA THR A 317 -11.89 2.69 10.48
C THR A 317 -12.73 1.42 10.64
N ALA A 318 -12.71 0.79 11.81
CA ALA A 318 -13.49 -0.42 12.10
C ALA A 318 -14.95 -0.14 12.45
N THR A 319 -15.37 1.11 12.65
CA THR A 319 -16.73 1.45 13.10
C THR A 319 -17.39 2.50 12.22
N TRP A 320 -17.16 3.78 12.51
CA TRP A 320 -17.90 4.90 11.95
C TRP A 320 -17.55 5.22 10.50
N LEU A 321 -16.38 4.79 10.01
CA LEU A 321 -15.99 5.02 8.63
C LEU A 321 -17.04 4.51 7.63
N ARG A 322 -17.64 3.33 7.86
CA ARG A 322 -18.68 2.78 6.96
C ARG A 322 -19.97 3.60 6.87
N HIS A 323 -20.23 4.46 7.85
CA HIS A 323 -21.45 5.26 7.97
C HIS A 323 -21.34 6.68 7.40
N LEU A 324 -20.14 7.13 7.03
CA LEU A 324 -19.91 8.48 6.48
C LEU A 324 -20.35 8.63 5.01
N GLY A 325 -20.73 7.54 4.36
CA GLY A 325 -21.08 7.55 2.95
C GLY A 325 -21.98 6.38 2.56
N SER A 326 -22.47 6.47 1.34
CA SER A 326 -23.33 5.49 0.70
C SER A 326 -22.97 5.38 -0.78
N GLY A 327 -23.43 4.32 -1.42
CA GLY A 327 -23.15 4.08 -2.83
C GLY A 327 -22.41 2.78 -3.06
N PRO A 328 -22.36 2.33 -4.32
CA PRO A 328 -21.90 1.00 -4.65
C PRO A 328 -20.37 0.93 -4.52
N LEU A 329 -19.66 1.99 -4.93
CA LEU A 329 -18.22 2.14 -4.71
C LEU A 329 -17.88 2.24 -3.21
N TRP A 330 -18.75 2.84 -2.39
CA TRP A 330 -18.54 2.92 -0.95
C TRP A 330 -18.58 1.54 -0.29
N THR A 331 -19.52 0.70 -0.71
CA THR A 331 -19.59 -0.70 -0.25
C THR A 331 -18.33 -1.46 -0.66
N LYS A 332 -17.90 -1.39 -1.93
CA LYS A 332 -16.69 -2.07 -2.42
C LYS A 332 -15.40 -1.55 -1.75
N GLN A 333 -15.23 -0.24 -1.58
CA GLN A 333 -13.95 0.35 -1.17
C GLN A 333 -13.84 0.64 0.33
N VAL A 334 -14.92 1.00 1.01
CA VAL A 334 -14.89 1.46 2.40
C VAL A 334 -15.44 0.42 3.36
N VAL A 335 -16.52 -0.26 2.99
CA VAL A 335 -17.13 -1.27 3.86
C VAL A 335 -16.26 -2.53 3.94
N SER A 336 -15.72 -2.98 2.82
CA SER A 336 -14.74 -4.09 2.80
C SER A 336 -13.53 -3.84 3.71
N VAL A 337 -13.01 -2.61 3.73
CA VAL A 337 -11.94 -2.18 4.64
C VAL A 337 -12.40 -2.24 6.10
N THR A 338 -13.62 -1.77 6.37
CA THR A 338 -14.19 -1.76 7.72
C THR A 338 -14.38 -3.18 8.26
N GLU A 339 -14.90 -4.09 7.45
CA GLU A 339 -15.10 -5.50 7.79
C GLU A 339 -13.77 -6.19 8.10
N GLN A 340 -12.76 -6.01 7.25
CA GLN A 340 -11.42 -6.55 7.53
C GLN A 340 -10.80 -5.93 8.79
N CYS A 341 -11.02 -4.63 9.05
CA CYS A 341 -10.52 -4.02 10.27
C CYS A 341 -11.21 -4.55 11.53
N ARG A 342 -12.50 -4.88 11.49
CA ARG A 342 -13.18 -5.54 12.61
C ARG A 342 -12.58 -6.91 12.93
N GLN A 343 -12.09 -7.62 11.93
CA GLN A 343 -11.45 -8.94 12.10
C GLN A 343 -9.97 -8.85 12.52
N TYR A 344 -9.22 -7.89 11.97
CA TYR A 344 -7.75 -7.87 12.07
C TYR A 344 -7.16 -6.69 12.84
N TRP A 345 -7.95 -5.81 13.47
CA TRP A 345 -7.46 -4.65 14.23
C TRP A 345 -6.34 -4.99 15.24
N TRP A 346 -6.43 -6.14 15.90
CA TRP A 346 -5.46 -6.56 16.91
C TRP A 346 -4.05 -6.77 16.32
N THR A 347 -3.96 -7.19 15.05
CA THR A 347 -2.68 -7.41 14.35
C THR A 347 -1.89 -6.11 14.21
N HIS A 348 -2.60 -4.99 14.09
CA HIS A 348 -2.02 -3.65 13.98
C HIS A 348 -1.50 -3.16 15.33
N LEU A 349 -2.23 -3.40 16.43
CA LEU A 349 -1.78 -3.01 17.78
C LEU A 349 -0.54 -3.82 18.24
N LEU A 350 -0.41 -5.05 17.75
CA LEU A 350 0.77 -5.89 17.95
C LEU A 350 1.91 -5.60 16.96
N TYR A 351 1.71 -4.72 15.96
CA TYR A 351 2.68 -4.41 14.92
C TYR A 351 3.15 -5.65 14.13
N ILE A 352 2.23 -6.56 13.81
CA ILE A 352 2.48 -7.78 13.01
C ILE A 352 1.61 -7.85 11.74
N ASN A 353 0.81 -6.82 11.46
CA ASN A 353 -0.13 -6.81 10.33
C ASN A 353 0.56 -7.02 8.97
N ASN A 354 1.85 -6.68 8.83
CA ASN A 354 2.64 -6.91 7.62
C ASN A 354 3.07 -8.37 7.39
N TYR A 355 2.74 -9.30 8.30
CA TYR A 355 2.95 -10.74 8.14
C TYR A 355 1.65 -11.56 8.12
N VAL A 356 0.49 -10.90 8.26
CA VAL A 356 -0.81 -11.57 8.25
C VAL A 356 -1.37 -11.53 6.84
N ALA A 357 -1.16 -12.61 6.08
CA ALA A 357 -1.57 -12.68 4.67
C ALA A 357 -3.07 -12.46 4.44
N SER A 358 -3.91 -12.82 5.40
CA SER A 358 -5.36 -12.64 5.32
C SER A 358 -5.81 -11.19 5.54
N ASN A 359 -4.94 -10.32 6.07
CA ASN A 359 -5.23 -8.90 6.26
C ASN A 359 -4.77 -8.11 5.04
N VAL A 360 -5.65 -7.98 4.06
CA VAL A 360 -5.34 -7.38 2.76
C VAL A 360 -5.66 -5.89 2.73
N LEU A 361 -6.79 -5.49 3.33
CA LEU A 361 -7.36 -4.15 3.18
C LEU A 361 -7.38 -3.33 4.48
N CYS A 362 -7.28 -3.94 5.67
CA CYS A 362 -7.37 -3.14 6.88
C CYS A 362 -6.17 -2.22 7.01
N ALA A 363 -6.44 -0.90 7.04
CA ALA A 363 -5.48 0.15 7.29
C ALA A 363 -4.12 -0.09 6.60
N VAL A 364 -4.17 -0.37 5.28
CA VAL A 364 -3.02 -0.84 4.48
C VAL A 364 -1.76 -0.01 4.72
N HIS A 365 -1.88 1.31 4.76
CA HIS A 365 -0.77 2.26 4.99
C HIS A 365 0.03 2.05 6.30
N THR A 366 -0.49 1.26 7.24
CA THR A 366 0.13 1.04 8.56
C THR A 366 1.21 -0.04 8.57
N TRP A 367 1.37 -0.79 7.48
CA TRP A 367 2.43 -1.80 7.32
C TRP A 367 3.82 -1.24 7.66
N TYR A 368 4.07 0.01 7.26
CA TYR A 368 5.33 0.72 7.54
C TYR A 368 5.60 0.82 9.03
N SER A 369 4.58 1.13 9.83
CA SER A 369 4.72 1.25 11.28
C SER A 369 5.05 -0.10 11.94
N ALA A 370 4.49 -1.19 11.41
CA ALA A 370 4.84 -2.54 11.86
C ALA A 370 6.29 -2.90 11.52
N ALA A 371 6.69 -2.70 10.26
CA ALA A 371 8.06 -2.93 9.81
C ALA A 371 9.08 -2.09 10.62
N ASP A 372 8.81 -0.80 10.84
CA ASP A 372 9.66 0.09 11.64
C ASP A 372 9.79 -0.41 13.09
N THR A 373 8.69 -0.89 13.67
CA THR A 373 8.69 -1.45 15.03
C THR A 373 9.53 -2.70 15.15
N GLN A 374 9.44 -3.61 14.18
CA GLN A 374 10.22 -4.84 14.14
C GLN A 374 11.70 -4.53 14.00
N MET A 375 12.07 -3.66 13.06
CA MET A 375 13.45 -3.22 12.85
C MET A 375 14.00 -2.40 14.02
N PHE A 376 13.15 -1.66 14.73
CA PHE A 376 13.52 -0.97 15.97
C PHE A 376 14.04 -1.94 17.04
N TYR A 377 13.34 -3.05 17.26
CA TYR A 377 13.78 -4.06 18.23
C TYR A 377 15.06 -4.79 17.77
N ILE A 378 15.18 -5.09 16.47
CA ILE A 378 16.42 -5.63 15.90
C ILE A 378 17.59 -4.65 16.11
N GLY A 379 17.38 -3.37 15.80
CA GLY A 379 18.41 -2.33 15.96
C GLY A 379 18.81 -2.12 17.42
N LEU A 380 17.85 -2.20 18.35
CA LEU A 380 18.12 -2.12 19.79
C LEU A 380 18.93 -3.33 20.27
N ALA A 381 18.59 -4.54 19.80
CA ALA A 381 19.36 -5.75 20.09
C ALA A 381 20.80 -5.64 19.56
N VAL A 382 20.99 -5.20 18.31
CA VAL A 382 22.32 -4.96 17.71
C VAL A 382 23.12 -3.96 18.56
N HIS A 383 22.50 -2.86 18.98
CA HIS A 383 23.16 -1.86 19.81
C HIS A 383 23.64 -2.41 21.16
N ILE A 384 22.80 -3.20 21.83
CA ILE A 384 23.12 -3.74 23.17
C ILE A 384 24.16 -4.87 23.07
N MET A 385 24.04 -5.75 22.07
CA MET A 385 24.89 -6.94 21.93
C MET A 385 26.28 -6.65 21.37
N THR A 386 26.45 -5.52 20.67
CA THR A 386 27.67 -5.27 19.89
C THR A 386 28.24 -3.87 20.12
N LYS A 387 29.57 -3.77 20.10
CA LYS A 387 30.32 -2.50 20.16
C LYS A 387 31.51 -2.54 19.21
N GLY A 388 31.97 -1.35 18.79
CA GLY A 388 33.17 -1.18 17.98
C GLY A 388 33.18 -2.07 16.72
N ARG A 389 34.26 -2.87 16.54
CA ARG A 389 34.44 -3.73 15.36
C ARG A 389 33.34 -4.80 15.22
N LYS A 390 32.88 -5.40 16.33
CA LYS A 390 31.81 -6.41 16.31
C LYS A 390 30.51 -5.84 15.74
N ARG A 391 30.20 -4.58 16.08
CA ARG A 391 29.02 -3.88 15.55
C ARG A 391 29.09 -3.71 14.05
N ASN A 392 30.24 -3.29 13.52
CA ASN A 392 30.41 -3.14 12.07
C ASN A 392 30.29 -4.49 11.34
N LEU A 393 30.78 -5.59 11.93
CA LEU A 393 30.61 -6.93 11.36
C LEU A 393 29.14 -7.36 11.34
N VAL A 394 28.39 -7.14 12.42
CA VAL A 394 26.96 -7.46 12.47
C VAL A 394 26.15 -6.60 11.51
N LEU A 395 26.44 -5.30 11.41
CA LEU A 395 25.79 -4.43 10.43
C LEU A 395 26.11 -4.90 9.00
N ALA A 396 27.35 -5.27 8.69
CA ALA A 396 27.71 -5.81 7.38
C ALA A 396 26.97 -7.13 7.08
N ALA A 397 26.86 -8.03 8.05
CA ALA A 397 26.10 -9.27 7.91
C ALA A 397 24.60 -8.99 7.66
N LEU A 398 24.00 -8.03 8.38
CA LEU A 398 22.62 -7.62 8.16
C LEU A 398 22.42 -6.92 6.81
N THR A 399 23.40 -6.16 6.32
CA THR A 399 23.38 -5.62 4.96
C THR A 399 23.36 -6.73 3.92
N ILE A 400 24.23 -7.74 4.06
CA ILE A 400 24.25 -8.90 3.15
C ILE A 400 22.90 -9.62 3.20
N LEU A 401 22.37 -9.86 4.39
CA LEU A 401 21.06 -10.49 4.57
C LEU A 401 19.94 -9.66 3.91
N GLY A 402 19.98 -8.34 4.05
CA GLY A 402 19.03 -7.42 3.42
C GLY A 402 19.14 -7.31 1.90
N ILE A 403 20.20 -7.83 1.29
CA ILE A 403 20.33 -7.98 -0.18
C ILE A 403 19.85 -9.37 -0.60
N VAL A 404 20.28 -10.40 0.12
CA VAL A 404 20.04 -11.80 -0.24
C VAL A 404 18.58 -12.20 0.01
N LEU A 405 17.96 -11.82 1.13
CA LEU A 405 16.58 -12.23 1.43
C LEU A 405 15.56 -11.73 0.40
N PRO A 406 15.54 -10.44 0.01
CA PRO A 406 14.66 -9.98 -1.06
C PRO A 406 14.90 -10.73 -2.37
N ALA A 407 16.15 -10.95 -2.75
CA ALA A 407 16.49 -11.69 -3.98
C ALA A 407 15.99 -13.14 -3.94
N LEU A 408 16.12 -13.81 -2.79
CA LEU A 408 15.58 -15.17 -2.59
C LEU A 408 14.06 -15.18 -2.61
N HIS A 409 13.39 -14.18 -2.04
CA HIS A 409 11.93 -14.05 -2.10
C HIS A 409 11.45 -13.87 -3.53
N VAL A 410 12.09 -12.98 -4.29
CA VAL A 410 11.79 -12.74 -5.70
C VAL A 410 11.95 -14.03 -6.51
N TRP A 411 13.04 -14.76 -6.29
CA TRP A 411 13.29 -16.04 -6.96
C TRP A 411 12.29 -17.13 -6.56
N TYR A 412 11.96 -17.26 -5.27
CA TYR A 412 11.10 -18.33 -4.75
C TYR A 412 9.63 -18.13 -5.13
N TYR A 413 9.12 -16.91 -5.04
CA TYR A 413 7.71 -16.58 -5.33
C TYR A 413 7.47 -16.13 -6.78
N ASP A 414 8.52 -16.09 -7.61
CA ASP A 414 8.48 -15.58 -9.00
C ASP A 414 7.79 -14.21 -9.12
N THR A 415 8.13 -13.31 -8.18
CA THR A 415 7.64 -11.93 -8.16
C THR A 415 8.55 -11.01 -8.98
N HIS A 416 8.19 -9.74 -9.12
CA HIS A 416 9.06 -8.72 -9.68
C HIS A 416 10.09 -8.26 -8.63
N ALA A 417 11.28 -7.84 -9.07
CA ALA A 417 12.35 -7.42 -8.16
C ALA A 417 11.97 -6.19 -7.31
N PHE A 418 11.04 -5.38 -7.80
CA PHE A 418 10.49 -4.23 -7.12
C PHE A 418 8.99 -4.14 -7.40
N MET A 419 8.25 -3.58 -6.45
CA MET A 419 6.85 -3.27 -6.67
C MET A 419 6.74 -2.13 -7.67
N VAL A 420 5.97 -2.34 -8.73
CA VAL A 420 5.60 -1.32 -9.70
C VAL A 420 4.14 -0.98 -9.50
N PHE A 421 3.84 0.32 -9.42
CA PHE A 421 2.45 0.76 -9.45
C PHE A 421 1.97 0.64 -10.90
N THR A 422 1.18 -0.38 -11.20
CA THR A 422 0.58 -0.59 -12.52
C THR A 422 -0.90 -0.20 -12.49
N PRO A 423 -1.54 0.03 -13.65
CA PRO A 423 -2.99 0.22 -13.70
C PRO A 423 -3.76 -0.95 -13.06
N GLU A 424 -3.34 -2.20 -13.30
CA GLU A 424 -3.95 -3.39 -12.68
C GLU A 424 -3.76 -3.45 -11.17
N PHE A 425 -2.61 -2.98 -10.65
CA PHE A 425 -2.43 -2.82 -9.21
C PHE A 425 -3.47 -1.85 -8.64
N ALA A 426 -3.76 -0.74 -9.32
CA ALA A 426 -4.78 0.20 -8.87
C ALA A 426 -6.18 -0.45 -8.80
N ARG A 427 -6.50 -1.42 -9.66
CA ARG A 427 -7.82 -2.08 -9.62
C ARG A 427 -8.01 -3.00 -8.41
N THR A 428 -6.96 -3.69 -7.95
CA THR A 428 -7.11 -4.78 -6.96
C THR A 428 -6.30 -4.63 -5.68
N ILE A 429 -5.18 -3.89 -5.69
CA ILE A 429 -4.17 -3.69 -4.62
C ILE A 429 -3.52 -4.98 -4.09
N ASN A 430 -4.22 -6.10 -4.12
CA ASN A 430 -3.84 -7.40 -3.59
C ASN A 430 -2.94 -8.17 -4.57
N THR A 431 -1.78 -7.60 -4.91
CA THR A 431 -0.78 -8.27 -5.72
C THR A 431 0.28 -8.93 -4.84
N ASP A 432 0.86 -10.02 -5.32
CA ASP A 432 1.95 -10.70 -4.62
C ASP A 432 3.19 -9.80 -4.48
N ASP A 433 3.48 -8.95 -5.48
CA ASP A 433 4.56 -7.95 -5.40
C ASP A 433 4.36 -6.99 -4.21
N PHE A 434 3.13 -6.50 -4.00
CA PHE A 434 2.83 -5.65 -2.86
C PHE A 434 2.97 -6.39 -1.54
N ARG A 435 2.36 -7.58 -1.44
CA ARG A 435 2.26 -8.33 -0.19
C ARG A 435 3.57 -9.00 0.23
N LEU A 436 4.32 -9.57 -0.72
CA LEU A 436 5.49 -10.40 -0.45
C LEU A 436 6.82 -9.67 -0.60
N VAL A 437 6.87 -8.63 -1.44
CA VAL A 437 8.10 -7.85 -1.67
C VAL A 437 8.07 -6.55 -0.90
N TYR A 438 7.02 -5.73 -1.06
CA TYR A 438 6.97 -4.37 -0.52
C TYR A 438 6.66 -4.30 0.98
N VAL A 439 5.59 -4.97 1.42
CA VAL A 439 5.03 -4.88 2.79
C VAL A 439 5.88 -5.59 3.85
N ILE A 440 6.56 -6.68 3.48
CA ILE A 440 7.28 -7.53 4.42
C ILE A 440 8.48 -6.80 5.04
N GLY A 441 8.55 -6.78 6.37
CA GLY A 441 9.52 -5.97 7.12
C GLY A 441 10.99 -6.30 6.84
N HIS A 442 11.34 -7.59 6.70
CA HIS A 442 12.74 -7.98 6.49
C HIS A 442 13.30 -7.63 5.11
N ASN A 443 12.44 -7.41 4.11
CA ASN A 443 12.91 -6.92 2.81
C ASN A 443 13.38 -5.46 2.87
N ASN A 444 12.99 -4.73 3.91
CA ASN A 444 13.31 -3.33 4.13
C ASN A 444 14.50 -3.11 5.09
N ILE A 445 15.10 -4.20 5.60
CA ILE A 445 16.12 -4.14 6.67
C ILE A 445 17.37 -3.37 6.25
N ILE A 446 17.75 -3.45 4.98
CA ILE A 446 18.94 -2.79 4.45
C ILE A 446 18.92 -1.28 4.66
N CYS A 447 17.77 -0.64 4.42
CA CYS A 447 17.59 0.81 4.60
C CYS A 447 17.74 1.20 6.07
N TYR A 448 17.17 0.41 6.97
CA TYR A 448 17.29 0.63 8.41
C TYR A 448 18.74 0.48 8.90
N VAL A 449 19.45 -0.54 8.41
CA VAL A 449 20.86 -0.80 8.74
C VAL A 449 21.77 0.32 8.25
N PHE A 450 21.56 0.84 7.03
CA PHE A 450 22.27 2.03 6.55
C PHE A 450 22.02 3.25 7.44
N GLY A 451 20.77 3.45 7.85
CA GLY A 451 20.41 4.45 8.85
C GLY A 451 21.22 4.30 10.13
N MET A 452 21.23 3.09 10.71
CA MET A 452 21.99 2.81 11.94
C MET A 452 23.48 3.09 11.77
N TYR A 453 24.09 2.63 10.67
CA TYR A 453 25.50 2.89 10.38
C TYR A 453 25.78 4.39 10.32
N ALA A 454 24.95 5.14 9.59
CA ALA A 454 25.06 6.59 9.52
C ALA A 454 24.91 7.26 10.90
N GLY A 455 23.97 6.80 11.73
CA GLY A 455 23.77 7.30 13.10
C GLY A 455 25.00 7.09 14.00
N TYR A 456 25.62 5.92 13.94
CA TYR A 456 26.86 5.65 14.69
C TYR A 456 28.01 6.54 14.23
N ARG A 457 28.21 6.69 12.91
CA ARG A 457 29.27 7.53 12.36
C ARG A 457 29.05 9.00 12.67
N LEU A 458 27.81 9.47 12.56
CA LEU A 458 27.44 10.84 12.90
C LEU A 458 27.78 11.15 14.36
N TYR A 459 27.48 10.23 15.27
CA TYR A 459 27.85 10.37 16.68
C TYR A 459 29.38 10.36 16.88
N GLU A 460 30.11 9.44 16.26
CA GLU A 460 31.59 9.38 16.32
C GLU A 460 32.25 10.67 15.81
N TYR A 461 31.82 11.19 14.66
CA TYR A 461 32.35 12.42 14.09
C TYR A 461 32.06 13.63 14.98
N ARG A 462 30.87 13.68 15.57
CA ARG A 462 30.52 14.73 16.53
C ARG A 462 31.42 14.67 17.77
N LYS A 463 31.62 13.48 18.33
CA LYS A 463 32.47 13.30 19.52
C LYS A 463 33.92 13.69 19.24
N LYS A 464 34.41 13.49 18.02
CA LYS A 464 35.74 13.90 17.57
C LYS A 464 35.85 15.38 17.19
N GLY A 465 34.74 16.13 17.21
CA GLY A 465 34.70 17.52 16.74
C GLY A 465 34.99 17.67 15.25
N THR A 466 34.82 16.60 14.45
CA THR A 466 35.11 16.64 13.02
C THR A 466 34.06 17.48 12.31
N THR A 467 34.44 18.67 11.87
CA THR A 467 33.65 19.46 10.92
C THR A 467 34.03 19.05 9.51
N PHE A 468 33.04 18.76 8.65
CA PHE A 468 33.29 18.58 7.23
C PHE A 468 33.74 19.92 6.64
N ALA A 469 35.07 20.11 6.56
CA ALA A 469 35.72 21.28 6.01
C ALA A 469 35.65 21.20 4.47
N GLY A 470 34.51 21.58 3.90
CA GLY A 470 34.31 21.67 2.47
C GLY A 470 33.38 22.84 2.14
N SER A 471 33.49 23.38 0.92
CA SER A 471 32.47 24.32 0.42
C SER A 471 31.11 23.63 0.52
N LYS A 472 30.16 24.28 1.22
CA LYS A 472 28.78 23.76 1.36
C LYS A 472 28.19 23.39 0.00
N MET A 473 28.52 24.17 -1.02
CA MET A 473 28.11 23.95 -2.41
C MET A 473 28.71 22.67 -2.98
N LEU A 474 30.00 22.40 -2.74
CA LEU A 474 30.67 21.19 -3.23
C LEU A 474 30.11 19.92 -2.58
N MET A 475 29.80 19.98 -1.28
CA MET A 475 29.15 18.87 -0.59
C MET A 475 27.73 18.63 -1.09
N GLN A 476 26.94 19.69 -1.29
CA GLN A 476 25.60 19.59 -1.88
C GLN A 476 25.65 19.01 -3.29
N PHE A 477 26.57 19.50 -4.13
CA PHE A 477 26.75 19.01 -5.50
C PHE A 477 27.21 17.55 -5.52
N GLY A 478 28.13 17.17 -4.62
CA GLY A 478 28.56 15.78 -4.45
C GLY A 478 27.41 14.85 -4.05
N VAL A 479 26.58 15.26 -3.09
CA VAL A 479 25.38 14.50 -2.67
C VAL A 479 24.39 14.36 -3.82
N LEU A 480 24.11 15.44 -4.56
CA LEU A 480 23.22 15.42 -5.72
C LEU A 480 23.75 14.51 -6.82
N THR A 481 25.07 14.56 -7.09
CA THR A 481 25.72 13.74 -8.12
C THR A 481 25.67 12.26 -7.74
N VAL A 482 25.99 11.90 -6.50
CA VAL A 482 25.90 10.51 -6.02
C VAL A 482 24.46 10.01 -6.02
N ALA A 483 23.51 10.82 -5.56
CA ALA A 483 22.09 10.46 -5.60
C ALA A 483 21.60 10.24 -7.03
N TYR A 484 21.96 11.12 -7.96
CA TYR A 484 21.65 10.97 -9.39
C TYR A 484 22.26 9.69 -9.96
N LEU A 485 23.55 9.44 -9.75
CA LEU A 485 24.24 8.23 -10.24
C LEU A 485 23.63 6.93 -9.70
N ILE A 486 23.19 6.92 -8.44
CA ILE A 486 22.50 5.77 -7.83
C ILE A 486 21.09 5.61 -8.41
N SER A 487 20.40 6.70 -8.78
CA SER A 487 19.06 6.65 -9.36
C SER A 487 19.01 6.17 -10.83
N ILE A 488 20.10 6.32 -11.58
CA ILE A 488 20.17 5.95 -13.01
C ILE A 488 19.90 4.45 -13.24
N PRO A 489 20.55 3.51 -12.54
CA PRO A 489 20.24 2.08 -12.66
C PRO A 489 18.77 1.75 -12.39
N PHE A 490 18.14 2.37 -11.39
CA PHE A 490 16.72 2.17 -11.10
C PHE A 490 15.83 2.69 -12.23
N TYR A 491 16.14 3.86 -12.78
CA TYR A 491 15.43 4.40 -13.95
C TYR A 491 15.57 3.49 -15.17
N LEU A 492 16.78 2.96 -15.42
CA LEU A 492 17.05 2.04 -16.53
C LEU A 492 16.39 0.67 -16.36
N MET A 493 16.30 0.14 -15.14
CA MET A 493 15.61 -1.14 -14.86
C MET A 493 14.10 -1.06 -15.06
N VAL A 494 13.51 0.13 -14.95
CA VAL A 494 12.08 0.38 -15.15
C VAL A 494 11.74 0.59 -16.62
N GLU A 495 12.60 1.28 -17.38
CA GLU A 495 12.34 1.59 -18.80
C GLU A 495 12.80 0.51 -19.77
N ALA A 496 13.79 -0.30 -19.41
CA ALA A 496 14.20 -1.46 -20.21
C ALA A 496 13.54 -2.73 -19.65
N PRO A 497 13.24 -3.75 -20.47
CA PRO A 497 12.78 -5.06 -20.03
C PRO A 497 13.94 -5.84 -19.38
N MET A 498 14.66 -5.20 -18.47
CA MET A 498 15.77 -5.80 -17.75
C MET A 498 15.27 -6.90 -16.83
N ASP A 499 14.04 -6.85 -16.30
CA ASP A 499 13.50 -7.95 -15.49
C ASP A 499 13.32 -9.24 -16.33
N PRO A 500 12.68 -9.19 -17.52
CA PRO A 500 12.69 -10.31 -18.47
C PRO A 500 14.10 -10.75 -18.87
N ILE A 501 15.00 -9.81 -19.19
CA ILE A 501 16.38 -10.13 -19.62
C ILE A 501 17.19 -10.76 -18.47
N LEU A 502 17.06 -10.24 -17.26
CA LEU A 502 17.73 -10.74 -16.06
C LEU A 502 17.17 -12.11 -15.68
N LYS A 503 15.84 -12.32 -15.79
CA LYS A 503 15.24 -13.66 -15.66
C LYS A 503 15.75 -14.60 -16.75
N LEU A 504 15.85 -14.16 -18.00
CA LEU A 504 16.39 -14.96 -19.12
C LEU A 504 17.86 -15.35 -18.94
N VAL A 505 18.66 -14.47 -18.33
CA VAL A 505 20.08 -14.68 -18.04
C VAL A 505 20.29 -15.56 -16.80
N LEU A 506 19.41 -15.43 -15.79
CA LEU A 506 19.53 -16.13 -14.51
C LEU A 506 18.79 -17.48 -14.47
N THR A 507 17.83 -17.73 -15.36
CA THR A 507 17.17 -19.04 -15.46
C THR A 507 17.80 -19.87 -16.59
N PRO A 508 18.34 -21.06 -16.29
CA PRO A 508 18.74 -21.98 -17.35
C PRO A 508 17.50 -22.45 -18.10
N ALA A 509 17.52 -22.35 -19.43
CA ALA A 509 16.42 -22.78 -20.29
C ALA A 509 15.98 -24.20 -19.95
N LYS A 510 14.70 -24.39 -19.58
CA LYS A 510 14.11 -25.72 -19.53
C LYS A 510 14.05 -26.27 -20.95
N ARG A 511 14.81 -27.32 -21.21
CA ARG A 511 14.67 -28.14 -22.43
C ARG A 511 13.50 -29.08 -22.23
N ASP A 512 12.71 -29.29 -23.28
CA ASP A 512 11.71 -30.34 -23.31
C ASP A 512 12.36 -31.73 -23.38
N ASP A 513 11.58 -32.80 -23.19
CA ASP A 513 12.04 -34.21 -23.24
C ASP A 513 12.63 -34.63 -24.60
N LYS A 514 12.63 -33.73 -25.59
CA LYS A 514 13.21 -33.94 -26.93
C LYS A 514 14.49 -33.15 -27.18
N GLY A 515 14.97 -32.39 -26.19
CA GLY A 515 16.27 -31.70 -26.26
C GLY A 515 16.29 -30.49 -27.20
N ILE A 516 15.13 -29.91 -27.54
CA ILE A 516 15.04 -28.74 -28.42
C ILE A 516 15.00 -27.47 -27.55
N PRO A 517 15.79 -26.42 -27.84
CA PRO A 517 15.66 -25.14 -27.15
C PRO A 517 14.33 -24.46 -27.52
N GLU A 518 13.47 -24.19 -26.54
CA GLU A 518 12.32 -23.28 -26.72
C GLU A 518 12.83 -21.84 -26.89
N HIS A 519 13.22 -21.48 -28.11
CA HIS A 519 13.25 -20.07 -28.51
C HIS A 519 11.96 -19.75 -29.28
N GLY A 520 11.21 -18.78 -28.78
CA GLY A 520 10.15 -18.11 -29.56
C GLY A 520 8.72 -18.60 -29.38
N LYS A 521 8.38 -19.24 -28.26
CA LYS A 521 6.99 -19.26 -27.77
C LYS A 521 6.93 -18.41 -26.50
N SER A 522 6.19 -17.31 -26.58
CA SER A 522 5.99 -16.36 -25.49
C SER A 522 5.80 -17.09 -24.16
N TYR A 523 6.69 -16.83 -23.21
CA TYR A 523 6.67 -17.38 -21.85
C TYR A 523 5.35 -17.06 -21.12
N ILE A 524 4.58 -16.09 -21.64
CA ILE A 524 3.26 -15.67 -21.16
C ILE A 524 2.22 -16.79 -21.28
N THR A 525 2.28 -17.65 -22.31
CA THR A 525 1.27 -18.72 -22.49
C THR A 525 1.39 -19.84 -21.43
N GLN A 526 2.58 -20.11 -20.89
CA GLN A 526 2.77 -21.18 -19.90
C GLN A 526 2.32 -20.79 -18.49
N VAL A 527 2.42 -19.50 -18.13
CA VAL A 527 1.96 -19.00 -16.81
C VAL A 527 0.44 -19.11 -16.68
N TYR A 528 -0.31 -18.87 -17.76
CA TYR A 528 -1.77 -19.00 -17.76
C TYR A 528 -2.27 -20.45 -17.89
N LYS A 529 -1.51 -21.34 -18.54
CA LYS A 529 -1.89 -22.77 -18.58
C LYS A 529 -1.80 -23.41 -17.19
N LYS A 530 -0.80 -23.04 -16.39
CA LYS A 530 -0.65 -23.51 -14.99
C LYS A 530 -1.67 -22.87 -14.02
N LYS A 531 -2.08 -21.61 -14.23
CA LYS A 531 -3.15 -20.98 -13.44
C LYS A 531 -4.55 -21.49 -13.81
N GLY A 532 -4.77 -21.87 -15.07
CA GLY A 532 -6.01 -22.54 -15.51
C GLY A 532 -6.23 -23.89 -14.82
N GLU A 533 -5.17 -24.71 -14.71
CA GLU A 533 -5.24 -26.03 -14.05
C GLU A 533 -5.24 -25.95 -12.51
N ALA A 534 -4.70 -24.88 -11.92
CA ALA A 534 -4.71 -24.67 -10.46
C ALA A 534 -6.06 -24.14 -9.94
N ASN A 535 -6.81 -23.38 -10.75
CA ASN A 535 -8.14 -22.89 -10.39
C ASN A 535 -9.25 -23.94 -10.55
N GLU A 536 -8.94 -25.10 -11.15
CA GLU A 536 -9.88 -26.23 -11.29
C GLU A 536 -9.82 -27.20 -10.09
N LYS A 537 -8.94 -26.96 -9.11
CA LYS A 537 -8.80 -27.78 -7.90
C LYS A 537 -8.73 -26.97 -6.60
N GLN A 538 -9.74 -26.13 -6.37
CA GLN A 538 -10.14 -25.75 -5.01
C GLN A 538 -11.66 -25.91 -4.88
N PRO A 539 -12.16 -26.94 -4.16
CA PRO A 539 -13.56 -26.96 -3.79
C PRO A 539 -13.79 -25.83 -2.77
N ILE A 540 -14.73 -24.96 -3.10
CA ILE A 540 -15.32 -23.98 -2.20
C ILE A 540 -15.99 -24.78 -1.07
N GLY A 541 -15.36 -24.79 0.10
CA GLY A 541 -15.88 -25.46 1.29
C GLY A 541 -17.13 -24.76 1.80
N SER A 542 -18.28 -25.33 1.45
CA SER A 542 -19.52 -25.21 2.20
C SER A 542 -19.41 -26.08 3.46
N ASP A 543 -18.86 -25.55 4.56
CA ASP A 543 -18.96 -26.21 5.87
C ASP A 543 -19.02 -25.16 6.99
N ALA A 544 -20.23 -24.61 7.16
CA ALA A 544 -20.61 -23.85 8.34
C ALA A 544 -22.01 -24.27 8.81
N LYS A 545 -22.27 -25.59 8.90
CA LYS A 545 -23.43 -26.17 9.59
C LYS A 545 -23.14 -27.61 10.02
N THR A 546 -22.30 -27.82 11.04
CA THR A 546 -22.35 -29.01 11.92
C THR A 546 -21.28 -28.90 13.02
N THR A 547 -21.55 -28.11 14.05
CA THR A 547 -20.86 -28.28 15.35
C THR A 547 -21.76 -27.76 16.47
N GLN A 548 -22.93 -28.37 16.62
CA GLN A 548 -23.80 -28.14 17.79
C GLN A 548 -24.60 -29.36 18.22
N GLU A 549 -24.17 -30.58 17.87
CA GLU A 549 -24.87 -31.81 18.26
C GLU A 549 -23.92 -32.99 18.47
N GLU A 550 -22.91 -32.86 19.35
CA GLU A 550 -22.14 -34.03 19.81
C GLU A 550 -21.55 -33.86 21.22
N ASN A 551 -22.32 -33.27 22.14
CA ASN A 551 -22.02 -33.28 23.58
C ASN A 551 -23.21 -33.77 24.42
N LYS A 552 -23.88 -34.81 23.93
CA LYS A 552 -24.82 -35.65 24.69
C LYS A 552 -24.67 -37.11 24.27
N LYS A 553 -23.72 -37.80 24.93
CA LYS A 553 -23.61 -39.25 25.18
C LYS A 553 -22.17 -39.76 24.99
N LYS A 554 -21.33 -39.57 26.00
CA LYS A 554 -20.70 -40.63 26.81
C LYS A 554 -19.67 -40.02 27.75
#